data_AF-A0A2V6MK55-F1
#
_entry.id   AF-A0A2V6MK55-F1
#
_cell.length_a   1.000
_cell.length_b   1.000
_cell.length_c   1.000
_cell.angle_alpha   90.00
_cell.angle_beta   90.00
_cell.angle_gamma   90.00
#
_symmetry.space_group_name_H-M   'P 1'
#
loop_
_entity.id
_entity.type
_entity.pdbx_description
1 polymer ?
#
loop_
_entity_poly.entity_id
_entity_poly.type
_entity_poly.pdbx_seq_one_letter_code
_entity_poly.pdbx_strand_id
1 'polypeptide(L)'
;MNTLRAAIVPGLIAGIVSIFTSWFWMGLVFHRYQRATPETWRPEGPRNYALSSLVRVLSAIAISALYVLVARFHVGFFDDGMVGALRFAALIWIALSAPVAIEAAIYVRMHSMVVLGQVIDWLTTAILACAITFLWIAV
;
A
#
# COMPACT_ATOMS: atom_id res chain seq x y z
N MET A 1 -9.84 19.35 17.87
CA MET A 1 -10.36 18.87 16.58
C MET A 1 -11.12 17.56 16.81
N ASN A 2 -12.29 17.33 16.19
CA ASN A 2 -12.96 16.03 16.35
C ASN A 2 -12.27 14.95 15.50
N THR A 3 -12.36 13.69 15.93
CA THR A 3 -11.60 12.57 15.33
C THR A 3 -11.92 12.38 13.84
N LEU A 4 -13.19 12.56 13.45
CA LEU A 4 -13.61 12.45 12.05
C LEU A 4 -12.95 13.52 11.17
N ARG A 5 -12.92 14.79 11.60
CA ARG A 5 -12.27 15.86 10.83
C ARG A 5 -10.76 15.68 10.77
N ALA A 6 -10.15 15.18 11.85
CA ALA A 6 -8.73 14.87 11.92
C ALA A 6 -8.30 13.77 10.94
N ALA A 7 -9.22 12.90 10.49
CA ALA A 7 -8.94 11.84 9.52
C ALA A 7 -9.41 12.19 8.10
N ILE A 8 -10.65 12.68 7.95
CA ILE A 8 -11.29 12.87 6.63
C ILE A 8 -10.60 13.98 5.83
N VAL A 9 -10.31 15.12 6.46
CA VAL A 9 -9.76 16.28 5.74
C VAL A 9 -8.35 16.00 5.22
N PRO A 10 -7.36 15.61 6.06
CA PRO A 10 -6.04 15.28 5.54
C PRO A 10 -6.06 14.06 4.62
N GLY A 11 -6.93 13.07 4.87
CA GLY A 11 -7.11 11.93 3.99
C GLY A 11 -7.59 12.32 2.58
N LEU A 12 -8.53 13.26 2.49
CA LEU A 12 -8.99 13.82 1.21
C LEU A 12 -7.87 14.57 0.49
N ILE A 13 -7.11 15.41 1.21
CA ILE A 13 -5.96 16.13 0.65
C ILE A 13 -4.94 15.13 0.11
N ALA A 14 -4.60 14.11 0.91
CA ALA A 14 -3.67 13.06 0.50
C ALA A 14 -4.16 12.29 -0.72
N GLY A 15 -5.46 11.97 -0.79
CA GLY A 15 -6.06 11.30 -1.95
C GLY A 15 -6.02 12.15 -3.22
N ILE A 16 -6.26 13.47 -3.11
CA ILE A 16 -6.14 14.37 -4.27
C ILE A 16 -4.68 14.44 -4.73
N VAL A 17 -3.73 14.60 -3.81
CA VAL A 17 -2.29 14.63 -4.13
C VAL A 17 -1.85 13.29 -4.73
N SER A 18 -2.36 12.16 -4.22
CA SER A 18 -1.96 10.84 -4.69
C SER A 18 -2.40 10.54 -6.13
N ILE A 19 -3.45 11.19 -6.65
CA ILE A 19 -3.83 11.10 -8.07
C ILE A 19 -2.67 11.55 -8.96
N PHE A 20 -2.00 12.65 -8.60
CA PHE A 20 -0.89 13.18 -9.39
C PHE A 20 0.35 12.28 -9.27
N THR A 21 0.65 11.77 -8.07
CA THR A 21 1.78 10.84 -7.91
C THR A 21 1.53 9.49 -8.57
N SER A 22 0.29 9.02 -8.56
CA SER A 22 -0.11 7.79 -9.26
C SER A 22 -0.04 7.97 -10.76
N TRP A 23 -0.47 9.12 -11.29
CA TRP A 23 -0.24 9.45 -12.69
C TRP A 23 1.26 9.50 -13.03
N PHE A 24 2.09 10.09 -12.18
CA PHE A 24 3.54 10.09 -12.38
C PHE A 24 4.11 8.67 -12.44
N TRP A 25 3.76 7.79 -11.50
CA TRP A 25 4.28 6.42 -11.50
C TRP A 25 3.70 5.58 -12.65
N MET A 26 2.38 5.48 -12.72
CA MET A 26 1.70 4.53 -13.61
C MET A 26 1.42 5.11 -15.00
N GLY A 27 1.21 6.41 -15.11
CA GLY A 27 0.93 7.13 -16.36
C GLY A 27 2.18 7.66 -17.08
N LEU A 28 3.31 7.80 -16.39
CA LEU A 28 4.57 8.27 -17.01
C LEU A 28 5.72 7.25 -16.86
N VAL A 29 6.19 6.97 -15.64
CA VAL A 29 7.41 6.18 -15.41
C VAL A 29 7.26 4.73 -15.88
N PHE A 30 6.17 4.06 -15.49
CA PHE A 30 5.93 2.65 -15.77
C PHE A 30 4.96 2.42 -16.93
N HIS A 31 4.41 3.47 -17.53
CA HIS A 31 3.36 3.39 -18.55
C HIS A 31 3.75 2.53 -19.75
N ARG A 32 5.01 2.66 -20.23
CA ARG A 32 5.50 1.89 -21.38
C ARG A 32 5.40 0.37 -21.19
N TYR A 33 5.47 -0.11 -19.95
CA TYR A 33 5.44 -1.54 -19.64
C TYR A 33 4.03 -2.12 -19.61
N GLN A 34 2.99 -1.28 -19.48
CA GLN A 34 1.59 -1.72 -19.45
C GLN A 34 1.17 -2.37 -20.77
N ARG A 35 1.76 -1.95 -21.90
CA ARG A 35 1.47 -2.53 -23.23
C ARG A 35 2.31 -3.76 -23.56
N ALA A 36 3.31 -4.09 -22.74
CA ALA A 36 4.30 -5.12 -23.07
C ALA A 36 3.78 -6.55 -22.86
N THR A 37 2.75 -6.74 -22.03
CA THR A 37 2.13 -8.04 -21.78
C THR A 37 0.63 -7.94 -22.06
N PRO A 38 0.18 -8.25 -23.29
CA PRO A 38 -1.26 -8.26 -23.59
C PRO A 38 -1.92 -9.31 -22.70
N GLU A 39 -2.92 -8.87 -21.95
CA GLU A 39 -3.41 -9.52 -20.74
C GLU A 39 -4.10 -10.86 -21.02
N THR A 40 -3.58 -11.93 -20.43
CA THR A 40 -4.31 -13.19 -20.24
C THR A 40 -4.01 -13.71 -18.84
N TRP A 41 -5.00 -14.32 -18.20
CA TRP A 41 -4.78 -15.14 -17.00
C TRP A 41 -3.68 -16.16 -17.28
N ARG A 42 -2.77 -16.35 -16.32
CA ARG A 42 -1.76 -17.39 -16.41
C ARG A 42 -2.45 -18.75 -16.26
N PRO A 43 -1.97 -19.81 -16.94
CA PRO A 43 -2.40 -21.16 -16.64
C PRO A 43 -2.18 -21.44 -15.15
N GLU A 44 -3.24 -21.83 -14.46
CA GLU A 44 -3.19 -22.08 -13.04
C GLU A 44 -2.60 -23.46 -12.76
N GLY A 45 -1.82 -23.55 -11.70
CA GLY A 45 -1.28 -24.80 -11.22
C GLY A 45 -1.03 -24.74 -9.71
N PRO A 46 -0.66 -25.88 -9.09
CA PRO A 46 -0.45 -25.98 -7.65
C PRO A 46 0.49 -24.91 -7.08
N ARG A 47 1.49 -24.49 -7.88
CA ARG A 47 2.44 -23.44 -7.52
C ARG A 47 1.77 -22.08 -7.32
N ASN A 48 0.83 -21.68 -8.19
CA ASN A 48 0.13 -20.40 -8.07
C ASN A 48 -0.69 -20.35 -6.78
N TYR A 49 -1.41 -21.44 -6.49
CA TYR A 49 -2.21 -21.58 -5.27
C TYR A 49 -1.35 -21.59 -4.01
N ALA A 50 -0.22 -22.29 -4.01
CA ALA A 50 0.71 -22.31 -2.89
C ALA A 50 1.29 -20.92 -2.62
N LEU A 51 1.73 -20.21 -3.65
CA LEU A 51 2.25 -18.84 -3.52
C LEU A 51 1.19 -17.85 -3.05
N SER A 52 -0.02 -17.90 -3.62
CA SER A 52 -1.13 -17.05 -3.21
C SER A 52 -1.53 -17.31 -1.76
N SER A 53 -1.64 -18.58 -1.36
CA SER A 53 -1.92 -18.98 0.02
C SER A 53 -0.84 -18.47 0.98
N LEU A 54 0.44 -18.56 0.60
CA LEU A 54 1.54 -18.04 1.41
C LEU A 54 1.45 -16.52 1.57
N VAL A 55 1.25 -15.78 0.48
CA VAL A 55 1.06 -14.32 0.51
C VAL A 55 -0.11 -13.96 1.43
N ARG A 56 -1.21 -14.71 1.36
CA ARG A 56 -2.40 -14.49 2.20
C ARG A 56 -2.13 -14.74 3.67
N VAL A 57 -1.46 -15.84 4.02
CA VAL A 57 -1.09 -16.16 5.41
C VAL A 57 -0.15 -15.09 5.98
N LEU A 58 0.87 -14.69 5.23
CA LEU A 58 1.80 -13.64 5.66
C LEU A 58 1.09 -12.29 5.84
N SER A 59 0.17 -11.94 4.93
CA SER A 59 -0.66 -10.72 5.05
C SER A 59 -1.55 -10.78 6.27
N ALA A 60 -2.21 -11.92 6.55
CA ALA A 60 -3.05 -12.09 7.72
C ALA A 60 -2.25 -11.93 9.03
N ILE A 61 -1.04 -12.49 9.09
CA ILE A 61 -0.13 -12.30 10.23
C ILE A 61 0.24 -10.83 10.37
N ALA A 62 0.64 -10.16 9.28
CA ALA A 62 1.05 -8.76 9.30
C ALA A 62 -0.10 -7.81 9.71
N ILE A 63 -1.30 -8.02 9.17
CA ILE A 63 -2.50 -7.26 9.54
C ILE A 63 -2.85 -7.49 11.01
N SER A 64 -2.83 -8.74 11.48
CA SER A 64 -3.09 -9.07 12.88
C SER A 64 -2.07 -8.41 13.81
N ALA A 65 -0.78 -8.46 13.46
CA ALA A 65 0.27 -7.78 14.21
C ALA A 65 0.03 -6.27 14.27
N LEU A 66 -0.28 -5.62 13.14
CA LEU A 66 -0.57 -4.18 13.10
C LEU A 66 -1.80 -3.83 13.94
N TYR A 67 -2.88 -4.60 13.83
CA TYR A 67 -4.08 -4.42 14.66
C TYR A 67 -3.76 -4.53 16.15
N VAL A 68 -2.99 -5.54 16.54
CA VAL A 68 -2.60 -5.75 17.93
C VAL A 68 -1.72 -4.60 18.44
N LEU A 69 -0.72 -4.17 17.66
CA LEU A 69 0.17 -3.07 18.03
C LEU A 69 -0.59 -1.74 18.21
N VAL A 70 -1.55 -1.46 17.33
CA VAL A 70 -2.23 -0.15 17.26
C VAL A 70 -3.48 -0.11 18.14
N ALA A 71 -4.36 -1.10 17.99
CA ALA A 71 -5.71 -1.07 18.55
C ALA A 71 -5.87 -1.87 19.85
N ARG A 72 -4.92 -2.74 20.20
CA ARG A 72 -5.02 -3.57 21.41
C ARG A 72 -4.00 -3.22 22.47
N PHE A 73 -2.73 -3.10 22.10
CA PHE A 73 -1.65 -2.83 23.05
C PHE A 73 -1.15 -1.39 23.02
N HIS A 74 -1.57 -0.58 22.04
CA HIS A 74 -1.21 0.84 21.92
C HIS A 74 0.30 1.07 22.08
N VAL A 75 1.09 0.27 21.37
CA VAL A 75 2.55 0.31 21.47
C VAL A 75 3.03 1.63 20.89
N GLY A 76 3.81 2.40 21.66
CA GLY A 76 4.32 3.73 21.25
C GLY A 76 5.34 3.73 20.11
N PHE A 77 5.47 2.62 19.38
CA PHE A 77 6.32 2.49 18.19
C PHE A 77 5.96 3.51 17.08
N PHE A 78 4.69 3.93 17.04
CA PHE A 78 4.16 4.89 16.08
C PHE A 78 4.09 6.33 16.61
N ASP A 79 4.49 6.58 17.86
CA ASP A 79 4.31 7.89 18.52
C ASP A 79 5.48 8.86 18.25
N ASP A 80 6.49 8.43 17.49
CA ASP A 80 7.72 9.15 17.17
C ASP A 80 7.52 10.21 16.07
N GLY A 81 6.48 11.03 16.21
CA GLY A 81 6.11 12.10 15.29
C GLY A 81 6.02 11.66 13.82
N MET A 82 6.70 12.40 12.93
CA MET A 82 6.76 12.08 11.50
C MET A 82 7.37 10.69 11.25
N VAL A 83 8.39 10.30 12.02
CA VAL A 83 9.03 8.98 11.85
C VAL A 83 8.03 7.88 12.20
N GLY A 84 7.25 8.05 13.26
CA GLY A 84 6.15 7.16 13.63
C GLY A 84 5.09 7.04 12.53
N ALA A 85 4.69 8.16 11.93
CA ALA A 85 3.75 8.18 10.79
C ALA A 85 4.29 7.40 9.57
N LEU A 86 5.57 7.57 9.24
CA LEU A 86 6.22 6.84 8.14
C LEU A 86 6.39 5.34 8.42
N ARG A 87 6.67 4.96 9.68
CA ARG A 87 6.68 3.55 10.10
C ARG A 87 5.30 2.93 9.92
N PHE A 88 4.23 3.63 10.32
CA PHE A 88 2.87 3.17 10.11
C PHE A 88 2.55 3.00 8.61
N ALA A 89 2.89 4.00 7.78
CA ALA A 89 2.74 3.93 6.33
C ALA A 89 3.43 2.70 5.72
N ALA A 90 4.68 2.43 6.12
CA ALA A 90 5.42 1.27 5.64
C ALA A 90 4.75 -0.05 6.08
N LEU A 91 4.31 -0.15 7.33
CA LEU A 91 3.70 -1.39 7.84
C LEU A 91 2.34 -1.69 7.23
N ILE A 92 1.47 -0.69 7.04
CA ILE A 92 0.18 -0.92 6.36
C ILE A 92 0.38 -1.28 4.88
N TRP A 93 1.37 -0.67 4.23
CA TRP A 93 1.74 -1.01 2.85
C TRP A 93 2.24 -2.45 2.73
N ILE A 94 3.15 -2.90 3.61
CA ILE A 94 3.63 -4.30 3.66
C ILE A 94 2.48 -5.26 3.98
N ALA A 95 1.60 -4.88 4.90
CA ALA A 95 0.54 -5.76 5.38
C ALA A 95 -0.60 -5.96 4.37
N LEU A 96 -0.85 -4.98 3.50
CA LEU A 96 -2.04 -4.97 2.64
C LEU A 96 -1.73 -4.65 1.18
N SER A 97 -1.27 -3.43 0.89
CA SER A 97 -1.22 -2.94 -0.49
C SER A 97 -0.20 -3.69 -1.36
N ALA A 98 1.00 -3.95 -0.83
CA ALA A 98 2.02 -4.71 -1.55
C ALA A 98 1.59 -6.17 -1.82
N PRO A 99 1.07 -6.92 -0.82
CA PRO A 99 0.52 -8.26 -1.05
C PRO A 99 -0.55 -8.30 -2.14
N VAL A 100 -1.49 -7.36 -2.15
CA VAL A 100 -2.56 -7.31 -3.15
C VAL A 100 -1.99 -7.14 -4.57
N ALA A 101 -1.03 -6.24 -4.76
CA ALA A 101 -0.38 -6.04 -6.05
C ALA A 101 0.42 -7.28 -6.49
N ILE A 102 1.13 -7.93 -5.56
CA ILE A 102 1.89 -9.16 -5.82
C ILE A 102 0.95 -10.32 -6.16
N GLU A 103 -0.15 -10.48 -5.42
CA GLU A 103 -1.14 -11.52 -5.64
C GLU A 103 -1.76 -11.41 -7.03
N ALA A 104 -2.08 -10.19 -7.47
CA ALA A 104 -2.55 -9.96 -8.84
C ALA A 104 -1.52 -10.45 -9.89
N ALA A 105 -0.21 -10.24 -9.64
CA ALA A 105 0.86 -10.70 -10.53
C ALA A 105 1.09 -12.23 -10.51
N ILE A 106 0.58 -12.96 -9.52
CA ILE A 106 0.62 -14.43 -9.47
C ILE A 106 -0.32 -15.01 -10.53
N TYR A 107 -1.49 -14.41 -10.71
CA TYR A 107 -2.54 -14.92 -11.58
C TYR A 107 -2.58 -14.24 -12.94
N VAL A 108 -2.27 -12.95 -13.02
CA VAL A 108 -2.27 -12.20 -14.27
C VAL A 108 -0.85 -12.11 -14.83
N ARG A 109 -0.71 -12.28 -16.14
CA ARG A 109 0.57 -12.04 -16.82
C ARG A 109 0.84 -10.52 -16.92
N MET A 110 1.32 -9.94 -15.84
CA MET A 110 1.81 -8.57 -15.81
C MET A 110 3.33 -8.53 -16.04
N HIS A 111 3.79 -7.52 -16.79
CA HIS A 111 5.21 -7.19 -16.86
C HIS A 111 5.73 -6.81 -15.45
N SER A 112 6.89 -7.32 -15.03
CA SER A 112 7.41 -7.13 -13.66
C SER A 112 7.52 -5.66 -13.25
N MET A 113 7.89 -4.78 -14.19
CA MET A 113 7.95 -3.33 -13.95
C MET A 113 6.59 -2.69 -13.70
N VAL A 114 5.49 -3.26 -14.20
CA VAL A 114 4.13 -2.78 -13.88
C VAL A 114 3.80 -3.12 -12.42
N VAL A 115 4.14 -4.33 -11.99
CA VAL A 115 3.95 -4.77 -10.59
C VAL A 115 4.78 -3.90 -9.64
N LEU A 116 6.05 -3.68 -9.98
CA LEU A 116 6.91 -2.77 -9.22
C LEU A 116 6.33 -1.36 -9.15
N GLY A 117 5.82 -0.85 -10.28
CA GLY A 117 5.14 0.44 -10.34
C GLY A 117 3.94 0.52 -9.39
N GLN A 118 3.06 -0.48 -9.42
CA GLN A 118 1.89 -0.54 -8.52
C GLN A 118 2.32 -0.59 -7.05
N VAL A 119 3.34 -1.38 -6.73
CA VAL A 119 3.86 -1.51 -5.36
C VAL A 119 4.43 -0.17 -4.86
N ILE A 120 5.18 0.55 -5.68
CA ILE A 120 5.75 1.88 -5.34
C ILE A 120 4.64 2.95 -5.27
N ASP A 121 3.67 2.91 -6.18
CA ASP A 121 2.55 3.85 -6.20
C ASP A 121 1.74 3.78 -4.90
N TRP A 122 1.40 2.56 -4.47
CA TRP A 122 0.70 2.36 -3.21
C TRP A 122 1.54 2.71 -1.98
N LEU A 123 2.87 2.52 -2.02
CA LEU A 123 3.76 3.00 -0.94
C LEU A 123 3.72 4.53 -0.86
N THR A 124 3.81 5.20 -2.00
CA THR A 124 3.74 6.67 -2.09
C THR A 124 2.42 7.17 -1.52
N THR A 125 1.31 6.52 -1.88
CA THR A 125 -0.03 6.84 -1.35
C THR A 125 -0.10 6.68 0.17
N ALA A 126 0.44 5.59 0.73
CA ALA A 126 0.47 5.38 2.18
C ALA A 126 1.32 6.44 2.90
N ILE A 127 2.49 6.79 2.34
CA ILE A 127 3.36 7.85 2.86
C ILE A 127 2.63 9.19 2.87
N LEU A 128 2.01 9.58 1.75
CA LEU A 128 1.26 10.83 1.64
C LEU A 128 0.13 10.89 2.66
N ALA A 129 -0.67 9.83 2.78
CA ALA A 129 -1.77 9.76 3.72
C ALA A 129 -1.30 9.97 5.16
N CYS A 130 -0.25 9.27 5.59
CA CYS A 130 0.23 9.36 6.98
C CYS A 130 0.96 10.68 7.25
N ALA A 131 1.82 11.14 6.34
CA ALA A 131 2.59 12.37 6.51
C ALA A 131 1.68 13.62 6.51
N ILE A 132 0.72 13.70 5.59
CA ILE A 132 -0.24 14.83 5.54
C ILE A 132 -1.13 14.82 6.78
N THR A 133 -1.58 13.64 7.22
CA THR A 133 -2.38 13.52 8.46
C THR A 133 -1.58 13.96 9.68
N PHE A 134 -0.31 13.54 9.80
CA PHE A 134 0.57 14.00 10.87
C PHE A 134 0.73 15.53 10.86
N LEU A 135 1.05 16.11 9.71
CA LEU A 135 1.22 17.56 9.58
C LEU A 135 -0.08 18.33 9.91
N TRP A 136 -1.24 17.79 9.51
CA TRP A 136 -2.53 18.39 9.80
C TRP A 136 -2.87 18.39 11.29
N ILE A 137 -2.45 17.38 12.04
CA ILE A 137 -2.69 17.27 13.49
C ILE A 137 -1.65 18.03 14.30
N ALA A 138 -0.42 18.17 13.77
CA ALA A 138 0.68 18.88 14.43
C ALA A 138 0.55 20.41 14.39
N VAL A 139 -0.32 20.93 13.51
CA VAL A 139 -0.67 22.37 13.38
C VAL A 139 -1.90 22.69 14.22
#